data_AF-A0A433F1A0-F1
#
_entry.id   AF-A0A433F1A0-F1
#
_cell.length_a   1.000
_cell.length_b   1.000
_cell.length_c   1.000
_cell.angle_alpha   90.00
_cell.angle_beta   90.00
_cell.angle_gamma   90.00
#
_symmetry.space_group_name_H-M   'P 1'
#
loop_
_entity.id
_entity.type
_entity.pdbx_description
1 polymer ?
#
loop_
_entity_poly.entity_id
_entity_poly.type
_entity_poly.pdbx_seq_one_letter_code
_entity_poly.pdbx_strand_id
1 'polypeptide(L)' 'MSHTINGASLRTLPPISTISVNNFNVVFTDKECQKSVQFHNNRDTKVFLRWLLNTTVESIYA' A
#
# COMPACT_ATOMS: atom_id res chain seq x y z
N MET A 1 10.09 -0.42 1.77
CA MET A 1 9.59 0.40 2.89
C MET A 1 8.70 -0.45 3.79
N SER A 2 8.57 -0.10 5.08
CA SER A 2 7.73 -0.84 6.03
C SER A 2 6.69 0.08 6.65
N HIS A 3 5.42 -0.31 6.61
CA HIS A 3 4.32 0.40 7.26
C HIS A 3 3.58 -0.53 8.21
N THR A 4 3.36 -0.08 9.44
CA THR A 4 2.61 -0.86 10.42
C THR A 4 1.12 -0.64 10.20
N ILE A 5 0.38 -1.71 9.94
CA ILE A 5 -1.06 -1.69 9.74
C ILE A 5 -1.67 -2.65 10.77
N ASN A 6 -2.55 -2.15 11.63
CA ASN A 6 -3.20 -2.96 12.67
C ASN A 6 -2.22 -3.80 13.52
N GLY A 7 -1.03 -3.26 13.81
CA GLY A 7 0.03 -3.96 14.55
C GLY A 7 0.89 -4.93 13.73
N ALA A 8 0.54 -5.19 12.47
CA ALA A 8 1.34 -5.99 11.55
C ALA A 8 2.25 -5.09 10.69
N SER A 9 3.54 -5.41 10.59
CA SER A 9 4.47 -4.68 9.72
C SER A 9 4.35 -5.19 8.29
N LEU A 10 3.88 -4.34 7.39
CA LEU A 10 3.80 -4.64 5.96
C LEU A 10 5.01 -4.07 5.24
N ARG A 11 5.78 -4.94 4.58
CA ARG A 11 6.89 -4.52 3.71
C ARG A 11 6.39 -4.36 2.28
N THR A 12 6.63 -3.20 1.69
CA THR A 12 6.36 -2.89 0.28
C THR A 12 7.65 -2.58 -0.46
N LEU A 13 7.78 -3.07 -1.69
CA LEU A 13 8.97 -2.84 -2.52
C LEU A 13 8.61 -2.08 -3.79
N PRO A 14 9.12 -0.85 -3.97
CA PRO A 14 8.92 -0.13 -5.23
C PRO A 14 9.60 -0.84 -6.42
N PRO A 15 9.13 -0.59 -7.65
CA PRO A 15 7.96 0.24 -7.98
C PRO A 15 6.64 -0.49 -7.71
N ILE A 16 5.63 0.24 -7.24
CA ILE A 16 4.25 -0.28 -7.21
C ILE A 16 3.66 -0.08 -8.61
N SER A 17 3.24 -1.17 -9.25
CA SER A 17 2.78 -1.16 -10.63
C SER A 17 1.27 -1.01 -10.76
N THR A 18 0.51 -1.64 -9.86
CA THR A 18 -0.96 -1.60 -9.87
C THR A 18 -1.49 -1.37 -8.47
N ILE A 19 -2.60 -0.64 -8.38
CA ILE A 19 -3.36 -0.42 -7.14
C ILE A 19 -4.84 -0.56 -7.49
N SER A 20 -5.55 -1.42 -6.74
CA SER A 20 -6.98 -1.62 -6.81
C SER A 20 -7.56 -1.51 -5.41
N VAL A 21 -8.70 -0.83 -5.29
CA VAL A 21 -9.35 -0.56 -4.00
C VAL A 21 -10.80 -1.01 -4.09
N ASN A 22 -11.23 -1.85 -3.15
CA ASN A 22 -12.61 -2.29 -3.02
C ASN A 22 -13.10 -2.06 -1.58
N ASN A 23 -13.80 -0.95 -1.35
CA ASN A 23 -14.26 -0.45 -0.05
C ASN A 23 -13.14 -0.38 1.00
N PHE A 24 -12.87 -1.49 1.68
CA PHE A 24 -11.87 -1.60 2.73
C PHE A 24 -10.72 -2.54 2.38
N ASN A 25 -10.69 -3.10 1.17
CA ASN A 25 -9.59 -3.92 0.69
C ASN A 25 -8.75 -3.13 -0.30
N VAL A 26 -7.43 -3.10 -0.08
CA VAL A 26 -6.46 -2.52 -1.01
C VAL A 26 -5.58 -3.64 -1.52
N VAL A 27 -5.61 -3.85 -2.84
CA VAL A 27 -4.74 -4.78 -3.55
C VAL A 27 -3.75 -3.98 -4.35
N PHE A 28 -2.46 -4.29 -4.23
CA PHE A 28 -1.43 -3.64 -5.01
C PHE A 28 -0.34 -4.63 -5.40
N THR A 29 0.30 -4.39 -6.53
CA THR A 29 1.44 -5.21 -6.99
C THR A 29 2.71 -4.43 -6.79
N ASP A 30 3.58 -4.95 -5.93
CA ASP A 30 4.92 -4.43 -5.71
C ASP A 30 5.95 -5.19 -6.57
N LYS A 31 7.25 -4.88 -6.45
CA LYS A 31 8.29 -5.52 -7.26
C LYS A 31 8.38 -7.04 -7.06
N GLU A 32 8.00 -7.55 -5.90
CA GLU A 32 8.03 -8.98 -5.63
C GLU A 32 6.74 -9.64 -6.12
N CYS A 33 5.61 -9.22 -5.55
CA CYS A 33 4.34 -9.92 -5.69
C CYS A 33 3.13 -8.98 -5.52
N GLN A 34 1.95 -9.51 -5.87
CA GLN A 34 0.69 -8.90 -5.47
C GLN A 34 0.45 -9.08 -3.97
N LYS A 35 0.02 -8.00 -3.31
CA LYS A 35 -0.31 -7.93 -1.89
C LYS A 35 -1.73 -7.42 -1.71
N SER A 36 -2.47 -8.01 -0.78
CA SER A 36 -3.83 -7.60 -0.41
C SER A 36 -3.85 -7.22 1.06
N VAL A 37 -4.45 -6.08 1.38
CA VAL A 37 -4.58 -5.58 2.74
C VAL A 37 -6.02 -5.18 2.99
N GLN A 38 -6.65 -5.86 3.93
CA GLN A 38 -7.99 -5.54 4.39
C GLN A 38 -7.93 -4.64 5.63
N PHE A 39 -8.73 -3.57 5.60
CA PHE A 39 -8.91 -2.61 6.66
C PHE A 39 -10.29 -2.78 7.30
N HIS A 40 -10.44 -2.30 8.53
CA HIS A 40 -11.74 -2.25 9.20
C HIS A 40 -12.48 -0.92 8.95
N ASN A 41 -11.75 0.16 8.67
CA ASN A 41 -12.30 1.49 8.51
C ASN A 41 -11.80 2.18 7.24
N ASN A 42 -12.67 2.98 6.63
CA ASN A 42 -12.34 3.81 5.48
C ASN A 42 -11.23 4.83 5.77
N ARG A 43 -11.10 5.28 7.03
CA ARG A 43 -10.04 6.22 7.43
C ARG A 43 -8.66 5.59 7.27
N ASP A 44 -8.50 4.36 7.75
CA ASP A 44 -7.22 3.64 7.71
C ASP A 44 -6.85 3.27 6.27
N THR A 45 -7.84 2.85 5.47
CA THR A 45 -7.67 2.64 4.03
C THR A 45 -7.12 3.88 3.33
N LYS A 46 -7.70 5.06 3.59
CA LYS A 46 -7.24 6.32 2.98
C LYS A 46 -5.84 6.73 3.44
N VAL A 47 -5.52 6.54 4.73
CA VAL A 47 -4.17 6.81 5.25
C VAL A 47 -3.15 5.90 4.58
N PHE A 48 -3.45 4.61 4.47
CA PHE A 48 -2.59 3.65 3.79
C PHE A 48 -2.41 3.98 2.31
N LEU A 49 -3.48 4.33 1.59
CA LEU A 49 -3.39 4.71 0.18
C LEU A 49 -2.53 5.94 -0.04
N ARG A 50 -2.63 6.97 0.83
CA ARG A 50 -1.77 8.15 0.76
C ARG A 50 -0.31 7.79 0.97
N TRP A 51 -0.02 6.95 1.97
CA TRP A 51 1.32 6.45 2.19
C TRP A 51 1.83 5.68 0.95
N LEU A 52 1.04 4.73 0.45
CA LEU A 52 1.38 3.90 -0.70
C LEU A 52 1.67 4.75 -1.95
N LEU A 53 0.85 5.76 -2.24
CA LEU A 53 1.07 6.67 -3.37
C LEU A 53 2.27 7.59 -3.17
N ASN A 54 2.55 8.06 -1.95
CA ASN A 54 3.76 8.84 -1.70
C ASN A 54 5.02 8.00 -1.97
N THR A 55 4.98 6.72 -1.62
CA THR A 55 6.09 5.80 -1.87
C THR A 55 6.30 5.45 -3.34
N THR A 56 5.29 5.59 -4.21
CA THR A 56 5.47 5.41 -5.65
C THR A 56 6.12 6.63 -6.29
N VAL A 57 5.76 7.84 -5.85
CA VAL A 57 6.31 9.07 -6.40
C VAL A 57 7.80 9.20 -6.06
N GLU A 58 8.23 8.87 -4.83
CA GLU A 58 9.65 8.89 -4.47
C GLU A 58 10.50 7.89 -5.27
N SER A 59 9.91 6.77 -5.70
CA SER A 59 10.58 5.75 -6.52
C SER A 59 10.82 6.19 -7.98
N ILE A 60 10.12 7.21 -8.47
CA ILE A 60 10.27 7.69 -9.86
C ILE A 60 11.44 8.69 -9.97
N TYR A 61 11.83 9.31 -8.85
CA TYR A 61 12.87 10.34 -8.80
C TYR A 61 14.17 9.88 -8.11
N ALA A 62 14.30 8.59 -7.76
CA ALA A 62 15.46 8.01 -7.10
C ALA A 62 16.31 7.16 -8.05
#